data_AF-H9FIE6-F1
#
_entry.id   AF-H9FIE6-F1
#
_cell.length_a   1.000
_cell.length_b   1.000
_cell.length_c   1.000
_cell.angle_alpha   90.00
_cell.angle_beta   90.00
_cell.angle_gamma   90.00
#
_symmetry.space_group_name_H-M   'P 1'
#
loop_
_entity.id
_entity.type
_entity.pdbx_description
1 polymer ?
#
loop_
_entity_poly.entity_id
_entity_poly.type
_entity_poly.pdbx_seq_one_letter_code
_entity_poly.pdbx_strand_id
1 'polypeptide(L)'
;DFLCCDLAELLLKLKKINKAEKVLKQALEHDIVQDIPSMMNDVKCLLLLAKVYESHKKEAVIETLNKALDLQSRILKRVPLEQPEMIPSQKQLAASICIQFAEHYLAEKEYDKAVRSYKDVFSYLPTDNKVS
;
A
#
# COMPACT_ATOMS: atom_id res chain seq x y z
N ASP A 1 -15.61 -0.51 1.18
CA ASP A 1 -15.87 -1.86 1.71
C ASP A 1 -14.65 -2.47 2.40
N PHE A 2 -14.60 -2.40 3.73
CA PHE A 2 -13.56 -3.04 4.55
C PHE A 2 -13.53 -4.58 4.37
N LEU A 3 -14.69 -5.17 4.10
CA LEU A 3 -14.87 -6.61 3.91
C LEU A 3 -14.12 -7.17 2.69
N CYS A 4 -13.89 -6.36 1.65
CA CYS A 4 -13.22 -6.81 0.44
C CYS A 4 -11.72 -7.06 0.66
N CYS A 5 -11.03 -6.15 1.36
CA CYS A 5 -9.61 -6.32 1.64
C CYS A 5 -9.38 -7.51 2.62
N ASP A 6 -10.24 -7.69 3.63
CA ASP A 6 -10.19 -8.85 4.54
C ASP A 6 -10.42 -10.19 3.81
N LEU A 7 -11.43 -10.22 2.92
CA LEU A 7 -11.72 -11.39 2.10
C LEU A 7 -10.53 -11.71 1.16
N ALA A 8 -9.93 -10.70 0.54
CA ALA A 8 -8.77 -10.87 -0.32
C ALA A 8 -7.57 -11.42 0.46
N GLU A 9 -7.32 -10.93 1.68
CA GLU A 9 -6.24 -11.44 2.54
C GLU A 9 -6.46 -12.91 2.93
N LEU A 10 -7.70 -13.29 3.26
CA LEU A 10 -8.07 -14.68 3.52
C LEU A 10 -7.87 -15.55 2.26
N LEU A 11 -8.27 -15.07 1.09
CA LEU A 11 -8.10 -15.78 -0.18
C LEU A 11 -6.62 -15.99 -0.52
N LEU A 12 -5.77 -14.99 -0.25
CA LEU A 12 -4.32 -15.11 -0.38
C LEU A 12 -3.74 -16.19 0.55
N LYS A 13 -4.17 -16.21 1.83
CA LYS A 13 -3.77 -17.26 2.80
C LYS A 13 -4.19 -18.65 2.34
N LEU A 14 -5.32 -18.76 1.63
CA LEU A 14 -5.80 -20.01 1.02
C LEU A 14 -5.19 -20.31 -0.36
N LYS A 15 -4.19 -19.54 -0.81
CA LYS A 15 -3.55 -19.65 -2.14
C LYS A 15 -4.52 -19.48 -3.32
N LYS A 16 -5.67 -18.84 -3.12
CA LYS A 16 -6.69 -18.57 -4.15
C LYS A 16 -6.41 -17.23 -4.83
N ILE A 17 -5.24 -17.11 -5.46
CA ILE A 17 -4.69 -15.85 -6.00
C ILE A 17 -5.66 -15.17 -6.97
N ASN A 18 -6.16 -15.89 -7.98
CA ASN A 18 -7.08 -15.34 -8.99
C ASN A 18 -8.39 -14.80 -8.38
N LYS A 19 -8.88 -15.41 -7.28
CA LYS A 19 -10.08 -14.94 -6.60
C LYS A 19 -9.80 -13.68 -5.80
N ALA A 20 -8.65 -13.62 -5.11
CA ALA A 20 -8.22 -12.43 -4.40
C ALA A 20 -8.08 -11.24 -5.37
N GLU A 21 -7.43 -11.45 -6.52
CA GLU A 21 -7.29 -10.43 -7.56
C GLU A 21 -8.64 -9.88 -8.03
N LYS A 22 -9.59 -10.77 -8.34
CA LYS A 22 -10.92 -10.38 -8.81
C LYS A 22 -11.67 -9.53 -7.78
N VAL A 23 -11.65 -9.95 -6.51
CA VAL A 23 -12.29 -9.22 -5.41
C VAL A 23 -11.68 -7.83 -5.25
N LEU A 24 -10.35 -7.72 -5.29
CA LEU A 24 -9.65 -6.45 -5.15
C LEU A 24 -9.92 -5.50 -6.33
N LYS A 25 -9.94 -6.02 -7.57
CA LYS A 25 -10.27 -5.22 -8.75
C LYS A 25 -11.70 -4.68 -8.69
N GLN A 26 -12.66 -5.50 -8.30
CA GLN A 26 -14.06 -5.07 -8.12
C GLN A 26 -14.18 -4.02 -7.02
N ALA A 27 -13.43 -4.18 -5.92
CA ALA A 27 -13.42 -3.20 -4.84
C ALA A 27 -12.84 -1.84 -5.24
N LEU A 28 -12.01 -1.79 -6.30
CA LEU A 28 -11.42 -0.58 -6.86
C LEU A 28 -12.18 -0.07 -8.10
N GLU A 29 -13.25 -0.76 -8.52
CA GLU A 29 -14.06 -0.43 -9.70
C GLU A 29 -15.15 0.57 -9.31
N HIS A 30 -14.75 1.79 -9.00
CA HIS A 30 -15.65 2.90 -8.68
C HIS A 30 -15.02 4.24 -9.06
N ASP A 31 -15.82 5.31 -9.06
CA ASP A 31 -15.35 6.66 -9.34
C ASP A 31 -14.34 7.15 -8.29
N ILE A 32 -13.59 8.20 -8.64
CA ILE A 32 -12.56 8.80 -7.78
C ILE A 32 -13.18 9.19 -6.43
N VAL A 33 -12.78 8.47 -5.38
CA VAL A 33 -13.21 8.74 -4.01
C VAL A 33 -12.55 10.01 -3.47
N GLN A 34 -13.33 10.79 -2.72
CA GLN A 34 -12.89 12.07 -2.15
C GLN A 34 -12.93 12.08 -0.62
N ASP A 35 -13.59 11.13 0.03
CA ASP A 35 -13.55 11.03 1.49
C ASP A 35 -12.32 10.21 1.94
N ILE A 36 -11.72 10.62 3.06
CA ILE A 36 -10.52 10.00 3.61
C ILE A 36 -10.71 8.49 3.88
N PRO A 37 -11.81 8.02 4.51
CA PRO A 37 -12.01 6.59 4.77
C PRO A 37 -12.00 5.72 3.52
N SER A 38 -12.69 6.14 2.45
CA SER A 38 -12.70 5.41 1.19
C SER A 38 -11.33 5.39 0.54
N MET A 39 -10.62 6.52 0.52
CA MET A 39 -9.25 6.56 0.01
C MET A 39 -8.32 5.60 0.78
N MET A 40 -8.47 5.48 2.10
CA MET A 40 -7.69 4.52 2.90
C MET A 40 -8.01 3.07 2.57
N ASN A 41 -9.28 2.77 2.29
CA ASN A 41 -9.70 1.45 1.86
C ASN A 41 -9.04 1.08 0.53
N ASP A 42 -9.04 2.01 -0.42
CA ASP A 42 -8.41 1.84 -1.72
C ASP A 42 -6.90 1.61 -1.60
N VAL A 43 -6.20 2.40 -0.77
CA VAL A 43 -4.78 2.17 -0.52
C VAL A 43 -4.55 0.74 -0.02
N LYS A 44 -5.29 0.27 0.98
CA LYS A 44 -5.15 -1.10 1.50
C LYS A 44 -5.38 -2.15 0.41
N CYS A 45 -6.42 -1.99 -0.39
CA CYS A 45 -6.74 -2.93 -1.45
C CYS A 45 -5.71 -2.88 -2.60
N LEU A 46 -5.11 -1.72 -2.90
CA LEU A 46 -3.98 -1.59 -3.84
C LEU A 46 -2.71 -2.29 -3.31
N LEU A 47 -2.38 -2.16 -2.02
CA LEU A 47 -1.24 -2.91 -1.43
C LEU A 47 -1.45 -4.42 -1.53
N LEU A 48 -2.66 -4.91 -1.25
CA LEU A 48 -2.96 -6.33 -1.39
C LEU A 48 -2.91 -6.78 -2.85
N LEU A 49 -3.35 -5.92 -3.78
CA LEU A 49 -3.31 -6.22 -5.21
C LEU A 49 -1.88 -6.27 -5.75
N ALA A 50 -1.00 -5.38 -5.29
CA ALA A 50 0.42 -5.44 -5.60
C ALA A 50 1.04 -6.77 -5.13
N LYS A 51 0.74 -7.21 -3.91
CA LYS A 51 1.16 -8.52 -3.38
C LYS A 51 0.61 -9.70 -4.16
N VAL A 52 -0.62 -9.60 -4.67
CA VAL A 52 -1.21 -10.59 -5.58
C VAL A 52 -0.42 -10.64 -6.89
N TYR A 53 -0.11 -9.49 -7.47
CA TYR A 53 0.64 -9.38 -8.73
C TYR A 53 2.09 -9.85 -8.64
N GLU A 54 2.76 -9.72 -7.49
CA GLU A 54 4.11 -10.28 -7.29
C GLU A 54 4.21 -11.76 -7.66
N SER A 55 3.13 -12.51 -7.48
CA SER A 55 3.11 -13.95 -7.74
C SER A 55 2.98 -14.34 -9.22
N HIS A 56 2.40 -13.49 -10.07
CA HIS A 56 2.03 -13.90 -11.44
C HIS A 56 1.91 -12.76 -12.48
N LYS A 57 2.10 -11.49 -12.09
CA LYS A 57 1.94 -10.32 -12.95
C LYS A 57 2.86 -9.16 -12.53
N LYS A 58 4.16 -9.42 -12.50
CA LYS A 58 5.18 -8.53 -11.95
C LYS A 58 5.18 -7.13 -12.59
N GLU A 59 4.90 -7.06 -13.89
CA GLU A 59 4.85 -5.81 -14.65
C GLU A 59 3.80 -4.82 -14.13
N ALA A 60 2.75 -5.32 -13.46
CA ALA A 60 1.68 -4.50 -12.90
C ALA A 60 1.94 -4.05 -11.45
N VAL A 61 2.98 -4.58 -10.78
CA VAL A 61 3.27 -4.27 -9.37
C VAL A 61 3.62 -2.80 -9.22
N ILE A 62 4.60 -2.31 -9.98
CA ILE A 62 5.07 -0.91 -9.89
C ILE A 62 3.96 0.08 -10.21
N GLU A 63 3.13 -0.19 -11.23
CA GLU A 63 1.99 0.66 -11.54
C GLU A 63 0.99 0.72 -10.38
N THR A 64 0.72 -0.43 -9.76
CA THR A 64 -0.22 -0.55 -8.63
C THR A 64 0.32 0.16 -7.38
N LEU A 65 1.60 0.00 -7.07
CA LEU A 65 2.24 0.66 -5.93
C LEU A 65 2.32 2.18 -6.12
N ASN A 66 2.53 2.67 -7.35
CA ASN A 66 2.49 4.11 -7.64
C ASN A 66 1.10 4.70 -7.38
N LYS A 67 0.02 4.00 -7.79
CA LYS A 67 -1.36 4.42 -7.48
C LYS A 67 -1.59 4.48 -5.97
N ALA A 68 -1.10 3.48 -5.22
CA ALA A 68 -1.21 3.47 -3.77
C ALA A 68 -0.46 4.66 -3.13
N LEU A 69 0.75 4.97 -3.60
CA LEU A 69 1.57 6.04 -3.07
C LEU A 69 0.98 7.44 -3.35
N ASP A 70 0.43 7.66 -4.55
CA ASP A 70 -0.26 8.91 -4.89
C ASP A 70 -1.45 9.15 -3.95
N LEU A 71 -2.28 8.12 -3.79
CA LEU A 71 -3.45 8.21 -2.92
C LEU A 71 -3.05 8.40 -1.46
N GLN A 72 -2.01 7.71 -0.99
CA GLN A 72 -1.46 7.88 0.35
C GLN A 72 -0.89 9.28 0.58
N SER A 73 -0.26 9.88 -0.43
CA SER A 73 0.25 11.24 -0.36
C SER A 73 -0.88 12.27 -0.24
N ARG A 74 -2.01 12.05 -0.93
CA ARG A 74 -3.20 12.88 -0.79
C ARG A 74 -3.84 12.75 0.59
N ILE A 75 -3.90 11.53 1.12
CA ILE A 75 -4.37 11.26 2.49
C ILE A 75 -3.49 11.99 3.51
N LEU A 76 -2.16 11.83 3.46
CA LEU A 76 -1.23 12.45 4.41
C LEU A 76 -1.27 13.99 4.42
N LYS A 77 -1.67 14.63 3.32
CA LYS A 77 -1.88 16.09 3.27
C LYS A 77 -3.16 16.55 3.99
N ARG A 78 -4.17 15.69 4.08
CA ARG A 78 -5.51 16.03 4.59
C ARG A 78 -5.76 15.56 6.03
N VAL A 79 -5.24 14.38 6.38
CA VAL A 79 -5.40 13.77 7.71
C VAL A 79 -5.00 14.71 8.86
N PRO A 80 -3.95 15.55 8.78
CA PRO A 80 -3.63 16.47 9.87
C PRO A 80 -4.70 17.54 10.16
N LEU A 81 -5.58 17.83 9.20
CA LEU A 81 -6.66 18.81 9.34
C LEU A 81 -7.99 18.13 9.70
N GLU A 82 -8.24 16.95 9.13
CA GLU A 82 -9.53 16.26 9.25
C GLU A 82 -9.55 15.22 10.38
N GLN A 83 -8.46 14.45 10.58
CA GLN A 83 -8.39 13.30 11.51
C GLN A 83 -6.96 13.07 12.07
N PRO A 84 -6.41 14.00 12.89
CA PRO A 84 -5.00 13.99 13.29
C PRO A 84 -4.54 12.71 14.02
N GLU A 85 -5.43 12.06 14.75
CA GLU A 85 -5.19 10.81 15.48
C GLU A 85 -4.77 9.65 14.56
N MET A 86 -5.06 9.74 13.26
CA MET A 86 -4.71 8.71 12.29
C MET A 86 -3.36 8.94 11.61
N ILE A 87 -2.68 10.07 11.84
CA ILE A 87 -1.37 10.36 11.25
C ILE A 87 -0.37 9.19 11.44
N PRO A 88 -0.23 8.58 12.64
CA PRO A 88 0.71 7.48 12.84
C PRO A 88 0.40 6.26 11.96
N SER A 89 -0.87 5.85 11.87
CA SER A 89 -1.27 4.69 11.06
C SER A 89 -1.08 4.95 9.57
N GLN A 90 -1.29 6.20 9.13
CA GLN A 90 -1.04 6.59 7.74
C GLN A 90 0.44 6.65 7.38
N LYS A 91 1.29 7.11 8.29
CA LYS A 91 2.74 7.03 8.10
C LYS A 91 3.23 5.59 8.00
N GLN A 92 2.70 4.70 8.85
CA GLN A 92 3.02 3.26 8.77
C GLN A 92 2.56 2.64 7.45
N LEU A 93 1.41 3.07 6.91
CA LEU A 93 0.93 2.59 5.62
C LEU A 93 1.82 3.08 4.46
N ALA A 94 2.27 4.33 4.49
CA ALA A 94 3.24 4.86 3.52
C ALA A 94 4.58 4.11 3.57
N ALA A 95 5.09 3.84 4.78
CA ALA A 95 6.25 2.99 4.98
C ALA A 95 6.05 1.59 4.37
N SER A 96 4.86 1.00 4.54
CA SER A 96 4.55 -0.32 3.99
C SER A 96 4.55 -0.35 2.46
N ILE A 97 4.14 0.75 1.80
CA ILE A 97 4.24 0.92 0.34
C ILE A 97 5.71 0.95 -0.09
N CYS A 98 6.55 1.74 0.60
CA CYS A 98 7.99 1.82 0.33
C CYS A 98 8.70 0.48 0.53
N ILE A 99 8.30 -0.32 1.54
CA ILE A 99 8.82 -1.67 1.75
C ILE A 99 8.46 -2.57 0.56
N GLN A 100 7.21 -2.56 0.08
CA GLN A 100 6.83 -3.38 -1.07
C GLN A 100 7.56 -2.97 -2.36
N PHE A 101 7.79 -1.67 -2.58
CA PHE A 101 8.67 -1.23 -3.67
C PHE A 101 10.07 -1.83 -3.53
N ALA A 102 10.63 -1.77 -2.31
CA ALA A 102 11.97 -2.27 -2.06
C ALA A 102 12.06 -3.80 -2.27
N GLU A 103 11.08 -4.55 -1.78
CA GLU A 103 10.98 -6.01 -1.97
C GLU A 103 10.85 -6.38 -3.46
N HIS A 104 10.03 -5.65 -4.21
CA HIS A 104 9.90 -5.82 -5.66
C HIS A 104 11.25 -5.61 -6.37
N TYR A 105 11.88 -4.45 -6.15
CA TYR A 105 13.16 -4.13 -6.76
C TYR A 105 14.26 -5.12 -6.35
N LEU A 106 14.24 -5.62 -5.12
CA LEU A 106 15.17 -6.64 -4.66
C LEU A 106 14.98 -7.95 -5.44
N ALA A 107 13.72 -8.38 -5.64
CA ALA A 107 13.39 -9.57 -6.41
C ALA A 107 13.81 -9.45 -7.90
N GLU A 108 13.70 -8.25 -8.46
CA GLU A 108 14.13 -7.92 -9.83
C GLU A 108 15.64 -7.58 -9.94
N LYS A 109 16.40 -7.69 -8.84
CA LYS A 109 17.84 -7.39 -8.76
C LYS A 109 18.19 -5.93 -9.09
N GLU A 110 17.23 -5.03 -8.95
CA GLU A 110 17.40 -3.58 -9.08
C GLU A 110 17.86 -2.96 -7.74
N TYR A 111 19.04 -3.37 -7.27
CA TYR A 111 19.52 -3.07 -5.91
C TYR A 111 19.56 -1.58 -5.57
N ASP A 112 19.94 -0.72 -6.52
CA ASP A 112 19.96 0.74 -6.29
C ASP A 112 18.58 1.31 -5.98
N LYS A 113 17.54 0.81 -6.66
CA LYS A 113 16.16 1.22 -6.41
C LYS A 113 15.61 0.64 -5.11
N ALA A 114 15.99 -0.61 -4.79
CA ALA A 114 15.63 -1.25 -3.53
C ALA A 114 16.19 -0.45 -2.33
N VAL A 115 17.47 -0.07 -2.38
CA VAL A 115 18.12 0.73 -1.33
C VAL A 115 17.45 2.08 -1.16
N ARG A 116 17.11 2.78 -2.25
CA ARG A 116 16.39 4.06 -2.18
C ARG A 116 15.01 3.89 -1.52
N SER A 117 14.26 2.88 -1.95
CA SER A 117 12.92 2.60 -1.42
C SER A 117 12.95 2.27 0.07
N TYR A 118 13.94 1.50 0.54
CA TYR A 118 14.13 1.27 1.97
C TYR A 118 14.51 2.54 2.74
N LYS A 119 15.27 3.45 2.14
CA LYS A 119 15.57 4.74 2.79
C LYS A 119 14.32 5.60 2.97
N ASP A 120 13.41 5.57 2.00
CA ASP A 120 12.15 6.33 2.06
C ASP A 120 11.26 5.89 3.23
N VAL A 121 11.36 4.63 3.67
CA VAL A 121 10.65 4.13 4.87
C VAL A 121 10.94 4.99 6.11
N PHE A 122 12.20 5.41 6.30
CA PHE A 122 12.61 6.22 7.45
C PHE A 122 12.09 7.66 7.40
N SER A 123 11.63 8.15 6.24
CA SER A 123 10.95 9.44 6.17
C SER A 123 9.56 9.41 6.81
N TYR A 124 8.96 8.22 6.92
CA TYR A 124 7.63 8.02 7.48
C TYR A 124 7.65 7.47 8.90
N LEU A 125 8.57 6.55 9.21
CA LEU A 125 8.68 6.02 10.56
C LEU A 125 9.40 7.03 11.47
N PRO A 126 8.96 7.21 12.73
CA PRO A 126 9.74 7.98 13.68
C PRO A 126 11.11 7.30 13.81
N THR A 127 12.19 8.02 13.49
CA THR A 127 13.53 7.63 13.93
C THR A 127 13.50 7.56 15.44
N ASP A 128 13.71 6.36 15.97
CA ASP A 128 13.83 6.10 17.40
C ASP A 128 15.10 6.76 17.95
N ASN A 129 15.05 8.09 18.07
CA ASN A 129 16.02 8.89 18.79
C ASN A 129 15.40 9.31 20.13
N LYS A 130 14.96 8.33 20.92
CA LYS A 130 14.75 8.50 22.36
C LYS A 130 15.65 7.55 23.13
N VAL A 131 16.94 7.89 23.14
CA VAL A 131 17.72 7.78 24.38
C VAL A 131 17.43 9.05 25.16
N SER A 132 16.48 9.00 26.10
CA SER A 132 16.38 9.90 27.26
C SER A 132 15.47 9.30 28.31
#